data_AF-A0AAI8WBL0-F1
#
_entry.id   AF-A0AAI8WBL0-F1
#
_cell.length_a   1.000
_cell.length_b   1.000
_cell.length_c   1.000
_cell.angle_alpha   90.00
_cell.angle_beta   90.00
_cell.angle_gamma   90.00
#
_symmetry.space_group_name_H-M   'P 1'
#
loop_
_entity.id
_entity.type
_entity.pdbx_description
1 polymer ?
#
loop_
_entity_poly.entity_id
_entity_poly.type
_entity_poly.pdbx_seq_one_letter_code
_entity_poly.pdbx_strand_id
1 'polypeptide(L)'
;MTYWKKREQEWIQQQIKSEGAINRQIATKYQEALDQIEKEIKANWGNFAGKNGITIAEAKKATSEMDVKAYQRKAKRYVREKNFSNTANTEMKLHNLTMRVNRLELLKSQIGLELIALSDDMQKFTADILTKAGLAEARRRAGIMNENIFSGYTKFVRQLARASFHGATFSQRIWSNMTVLKAELDRLLTMSIIQGKHPNMMARQLRDLFNVKRYEAERLMRTETARIQLGVQLESYKQYGVKHYIYIAEPSACSVCAELADKVFAVADFEIGTNAPPIHPNCQCSTAPYVKKDGG
;
A
#
# COMPACT_ATOMS: atom_id res chain seq x y z
N MET A 1 26.76 -19.78 -21.54
CA MET A 1 26.19 -19.05 -20.38
C MET A 1 27.17 -19.14 -19.22
N THR A 2 27.51 -18.04 -18.56
CA THR A 2 28.44 -18.05 -17.40
C THR A 2 27.78 -18.73 -16.19
N TYR A 3 28.58 -19.36 -15.31
CA TYR A 3 28.11 -19.98 -14.06
C TYR A 3 27.19 -19.04 -13.26
N TRP A 4 27.60 -17.77 -13.16
CA TRP A 4 26.88 -16.71 -12.46
C TRP A 4 25.52 -16.38 -13.08
N LYS A 5 25.43 -16.31 -14.41
CA LYS A 5 24.15 -16.05 -15.10
C LYS A 5 23.13 -17.16 -14.84
N LYS A 6 23.54 -18.43 -14.90
CA LYS A 6 22.64 -19.57 -14.65
C LYS A 6 22.08 -19.56 -13.22
N ARG A 7 22.95 -19.36 -12.23
CA ARG A 7 22.56 -19.26 -10.80
C ARG A 7 21.60 -18.11 -10.55
N GLU A 8 21.79 -16.97 -11.23
CA GLU A 8 20.90 -15.83 -11.07
C GLU A 8 19.53 -16.06 -11.71
N GLN A 9 19.46 -16.72 -12.86
CA GLN A 9 18.19 -17.10 -13.48
C GLN A 9 17.40 -18.12 -12.65
N GLU A 10 18.07 -19.11 -12.06
CA GLU A 10 17.46 -20.07 -11.13
C GLU A 10 16.90 -19.36 -9.89
N TRP A 11 17.63 -18.36 -9.37
CA TRP A 11 17.19 -17.55 -8.25
C TRP A 11 15.95 -16.72 -8.56
N ILE A 12 15.91 -16.03 -9.71
CA ILE A 12 14.74 -15.27 -10.17
C ILE A 12 13.50 -16.17 -10.22
N GLN A 13 13.63 -17.37 -10.80
CA GLN A 13 12.54 -18.35 -10.87
C GLN A 13 12.05 -18.78 -9.49
N GLN A 14 12.95 -19.00 -8.53
CA GLN A 14 12.58 -19.31 -7.15
C GLN A 14 11.84 -18.15 -6.48
N GLN A 15 12.32 -16.91 -6.69
CA GLN A 15 11.70 -15.71 -6.15
C GLN A 15 10.26 -15.55 -6.66
N ILE A 16 10.05 -15.65 -7.97
CA ILE A 16 8.72 -15.58 -8.61
C ILE A 16 7.77 -16.63 -8.00
N LYS A 17 8.23 -17.87 -7.80
CA LYS A 17 7.44 -18.93 -7.17
C LYS A 17 7.08 -18.64 -5.71
N SER A 18 8.01 -18.05 -4.95
CA SER A 18 7.80 -17.71 -3.54
C SER A 18 6.92 -16.47 -3.34
N GLU A 19 6.83 -15.62 -4.34
CA GLU A 19 6.12 -14.35 -4.28
C GLU A 19 4.62 -14.51 -4.03
N GLY A 20 4.02 -15.58 -4.56
CA GLY A 20 2.62 -15.90 -4.33
C GLY A 20 2.26 -16.09 -2.85
N ALA A 21 3.22 -16.45 -1.99
CA ALA A 21 2.99 -16.52 -0.54
C ALA A 21 2.97 -15.12 0.11
N ILE A 22 3.80 -14.20 -0.36
CA ILE A 22 3.83 -12.81 0.11
C ILE A 22 2.55 -12.09 -0.34
N ASN A 23 2.17 -12.22 -1.61
CA ASN A 23 0.96 -11.59 -2.14
C ASN A 23 -0.31 -12.11 -1.44
N ARG A 24 -0.36 -13.40 -1.07
CA ARG A 24 -1.45 -13.94 -0.26
C ARG A 24 -1.55 -13.28 1.11
N GLN A 25 -0.44 -13.05 1.80
CA GLN A 25 -0.45 -12.38 3.10
C GLN A 25 -0.88 -10.91 2.98
N ILE A 26 -0.44 -10.20 1.93
CA ILE A 26 -0.92 -8.84 1.64
C ILE A 26 -2.43 -8.87 1.38
N ALA A 27 -2.90 -9.81 0.55
CA ALA A 27 -4.32 -9.96 0.24
C ALA A 27 -5.16 -10.23 1.50
N THR A 28 -4.70 -11.10 2.41
CA THR A 28 -5.38 -11.36 3.68
C THR A 28 -5.52 -10.08 4.50
N LYS A 29 -4.45 -9.30 4.68
CA LYS A 29 -4.50 -8.05 5.45
C LYS A 29 -5.49 -7.03 4.88
N TYR A 30 -5.49 -6.88 3.56
CA TYR A 30 -6.46 -6.00 2.88
C TYR A 30 -7.90 -6.53 3.01
N GLN A 31 -8.10 -7.85 2.95
CA GLN A 31 -9.42 -8.46 3.10
C GLN A 31 -9.96 -8.30 4.52
N GLU A 32 -9.14 -8.50 5.55
CA GLU A 32 -9.52 -8.30 6.95
C GLU A 32 -9.97 -6.86 7.21
N ALA A 33 -9.20 -5.88 6.73
CA ALA A 33 -9.57 -4.47 6.83
C ALA A 33 -10.86 -4.14 6.07
N LEU A 34 -11.03 -4.70 4.87
CA LEU A 34 -12.24 -4.55 4.07
C LEU A 34 -13.47 -5.13 4.78
N ASP A 35 -13.38 -6.34 5.33
CA ASP A 35 -14.48 -7.02 6.02
C ASP A 35 -14.94 -6.21 7.24
N GLN A 36 -13.98 -5.67 7.99
CA GLN A 36 -14.25 -4.84 9.16
C GLN A 36 -14.88 -3.49 8.78
N ILE A 37 -14.40 -2.85 7.69
CA ILE A 37 -15.01 -1.62 7.16
C ILE A 37 -16.43 -1.88 6.63
N GLU A 38 -16.65 -2.98 5.88
CA GLU A 38 -17.99 -3.36 5.41
C GLU A 38 -18.95 -3.59 6.58
N LYS A 39 -18.47 -4.21 7.67
CA LYS A 39 -19.23 -4.41 8.90
C LYS A 39 -19.61 -3.09 9.56
N GLU A 40 -18.68 -2.14 9.72
CA GLU A 40 -18.95 -0.82 10.28
C GLU A 40 -19.96 -0.03 9.43
N ILE A 41 -19.80 -0.07 8.10
CA ILE A 41 -20.74 0.56 7.16
C ILE A 41 -22.13 -0.04 7.33
N LYS A 42 -22.26 -1.38 7.31
CA LYS A 42 -23.54 -2.07 7.41
C LYS A 42 -24.24 -1.80 8.75
N ALA A 43 -23.50 -1.81 9.86
CA ALA A 43 -24.03 -1.53 11.19
C ALA A 43 -24.59 -0.10 11.31
N ASN A 44 -23.96 0.85 10.61
CA ASN A 44 -24.36 2.25 10.65
C ASN A 44 -25.33 2.65 9.52
N TRP A 45 -25.49 1.85 8.46
CA TRP A 45 -26.22 2.26 7.25
C TRP A 45 -27.68 2.62 7.49
N GLY A 46 -28.40 1.81 8.28
CA GLY A 46 -29.80 2.05 8.62
C GLY A 46 -30.03 3.37 9.35
N ASN A 47 -29.00 3.90 10.02
CA ASN A 47 -29.05 5.15 10.77
C ASN A 47 -28.96 6.40 9.89
N PHE A 48 -28.64 6.24 8.60
CA PHE A 48 -28.59 7.32 7.61
C PHE A 48 -29.84 7.39 6.72
N ALA A 49 -30.63 6.33 6.65
CA ALA A 49 -31.86 6.32 5.86
C ALA A 49 -32.90 7.27 6.47
N GLY A 50 -33.31 8.30 5.74
CA GLY A 50 -34.58 8.92 6.08
C GLY A 50 -35.09 9.96 5.10
N LYS A 51 -36.41 10.14 5.16
CA LYS A 51 -37.32 10.67 4.14
C LYS A 51 -37.27 12.19 3.86
N ASN A 52 -36.24 12.89 4.29
CA ASN A 52 -36.27 14.36 4.28
C ASN A 52 -35.41 14.91 3.14
N GLY A 53 -36.02 15.60 2.19
CA GLY A 53 -35.40 16.15 0.97
C GLY A 53 -34.42 17.32 1.15
N ILE A 54 -33.66 17.35 2.25
CA ILE A 54 -32.54 18.27 2.48
C ILE A 54 -31.26 17.42 2.55
N THR A 55 -30.20 17.87 1.89
CA THR A 55 -28.97 17.11 1.67
C THR A 55 -28.02 17.13 2.89
N ILE A 56 -27.14 16.13 3.01
CA ILE A 56 -26.10 16.11 4.06
C ILE A 56 -25.12 17.29 3.94
N ALA A 57 -24.95 17.86 2.74
CA ALA A 57 -24.11 19.03 2.53
C ALA A 57 -24.67 20.27 3.24
N GLU A 58 -25.99 20.51 3.13
CA GLU A 58 -26.69 21.59 3.82
C GLU A 58 -26.66 21.38 5.34
N ALA A 59 -26.80 20.13 5.78
CA ALA A 59 -26.69 19.74 7.18
C ALA A 59 -25.31 20.04 7.77
N LYS A 60 -24.23 19.75 7.02
CA LYS A 60 -22.84 19.93 7.47
C LYS A 60 -22.51 21.41 7.71
N LYS A 61 -23.02 22.30 6.85
CA LYS A 61 -22.90 23.76 7.02
C LYS A 61 -23.58 24.23 8.31
N ALA A 62 -24.82 23.77 8.54
CA ALA A 62 -25.58 24.15 9.74
C ALA A 62 -25.02 23.57 11.06
N THR A 63 -24.42 22.37 11.04
CA THR A 63 -23.80 21.77 12.25
C THR A 63 -22.60 22.56 12.78
N SER A 64 -21.88 23.28 11.92
CA SER A 64 -20.68 24.02 12.35
C SER A 64 -21.00 25.22 13.27
N GLU A 65 -22.27 25.65 13.30
CA GLU A 65 -22.73 26.84 14.03
C GLU A 65 -23.58 26.52 15.27
N MET A 66 -23.92 25.25 15.52
CA MET A 66 -25.00 24.89 16.46
C MET A 66 -24.56 23.92 17.59
N ASP A 67 -24.97 24.23 18.83
CA ASP A 67 -24.84 23.32 19.98
C ASP A 67 -25.84 22.14 19.88
N VAL A 68 -25.30 20.97 19.54
CA VAL A 68 -26.03 19.69 19.39
C VAL A 68 -26.81 19.33 20.66
N LYS A 69 -26.29 19.65 21.86
CA LYS A 69 -26.94 19.33 23.13
C LYS A 69 -28.15 20.23 23.38
N ALA A 70 -28.04 21.52 23.06
CA ALA A 70 -29.15 22.47 23.16
C ALA A 70 -30.31 22.07 22.24
N TYR A 71 -29.98 21.66 21.02
CA TYR A 71 -30.97 21.25 20.03
C TYR A 71 -31.65 19.92 20.37
N GLN A 72 -30.93 18.94 20.94
CA GLN A 72 -31.53 17.71 21.46
C GLN A 72 -32.57 18.00 22.55
N ARG A 73 -32.29 18.92 23.48
CA ARG A 73 -33.25 19.32 24.52
C ARG A 73 -34.49 19.97 23.91
N LYS A 74 -34.32 20.85 22.93
CA LYS A 74 -35.40 21.53 22.20
C LYS A 74 -36.25 20.54 21.39
N ALA A 75 -35.63 19.60 20.69
CA ALA A 75 -36.31 18.54 19.96
C ALA A 75 -37.14 17.62 20.88
N LYS A 76 -36.57 17.19 22.02
CA LYS A 76 -37.30 16.40 23.04
C LYS A 76 -38.52 17.15 23.58
N ARG A 77 -38.44 18.47 23.71
CA ARG A 77 -39.56 19.33 24.13
C ARG A 77 -40.67 19.35 23.07
N TYR A 78 -40.34 19.58 21.80
CA TYR A 78 -41.33 19.58 20.72
C TYR A 78 -42.08 18.26 20.55
N VAL A 79 -41.40 17.13 20.71
CA VAL A 79 -42.04 15.80 20.68
C VAL A 79 -42.99 15.61 21.87
N ARG A 80 -42.58 16.03 23.07
CA ARG A 80 -43.40 15.95 24.29
C ARG A 80 -44.65 16.81 24.23
N GLU A 81 -44.51 18.02 23.70
CA GLU A 81 -45.59 19.02 23.58
C GLU A 81 -46.48 18.77 22.36
N LYS A 82 -46.19 17.76 21.52
CA LYS A 82 -46.88 17.49 20.24
C LYS A 82 -46.97 18.75 19.35
N ASN A 83 -45.91 19.55 19.33
CA ASN A 83 -45.85 20.78 18.54
C ASN A 83 -45.49 20.46 17.08
N PHE A 84 -46.49 20.51 16.19
CA PHE A 84 -46.36 20.24 14.74
C PHE A 84 -46.40 21.50 13.88
N SER A 85 -46.11 22.67 14.45
CA SER A 85 -46.01 23.92 13.67
C SER A 85 -44.97 23.81 12.54
N ASN A 86 -45.13 24.60 11.48
CA ASN A 86 -44.19 24.61 10.34
C ASN A 86 -42.75 24.93 10.78
N THR A 87 -42.58 25.81 11.77
CA THR A 87 -41.29 26.13 12.39
C THR A 87 -40.74 24.94 13.17
N ALA A 88 -41.53 24.29 14.04
CA ALA A 88 -41.09 23.09 14.77
C ALA A 88 -40.72 21.93 13.83
N ASN A 89 -41.46 21.72 12.74
CA ASN A 89 -41.16 20.71 11.72
C ASN A 89 -39.86 21.02 10.97
N THR A 90 -39.62 22.28 10.63
CA THR A 90 -38.37 22.72 9.98
C THR A 90 -37.17 22.54 10.91
N GLU A 91 -37.32 22.94 12.17
CA GLU A 91 -36.28 22.74 13.18
C GLU A 91 -35.99 21.25 13.41
N MET A 92 -37.02 20.40 13.50
CA MET A 92 -36.86 18.95 13.69
C MET A 92 -36.19 18.27 12.48
N LYS A 93 -36.46 18.74 11.25
CA LYS A 93 -35.74 18.29 10.05
C LYS A 93 -34.25 18.62 10.18
N LEU A 94 -33.91 19.85 10.58
CA LEU A 94 -32.53 20.27 10.81
C LEU A 94 -31.84 19.44 11.90
N HIS A 95 -32.53 19.16 13.02
CA HIS A 95 -31.99 18.28 14.07
C HIS A 95 -31.61 16.89 13.56
N ASN A 96 -32.53 16.24 12.85
CA ASN A 96 -32.32 14.90 12.32
C ASN A 96 -31.14 14.86 11.35
N LEU A 97 -30.95 15.92 10.58
CA LEU A 97 -29.84 16.08 9.65
C LEU A 97 -28.50 16.27 10.37
N THR A 98 -28.45 17.15 11.39
CA THR A 98 -27.30 17.31 12.28
C THR A 98 -26.86 15.99 12.90
N MET A 99 -27.83 15.19 13.38
CA MET A 99 -27.54 13.87 13.93
C MET A 99 -26.98 12.90 12.88
N ARG A 100 -27.45 12.96 11.61
CA ARG A 100 -26.89 12.16 10.51
C ARG A 100 -25.46 12.57 10.15
N VAL A 101 -25.15 13.86 10.15
CA VAL A 101 -23.78 14.37 9.93
C VAL A 101 -22.84 13.84 11.00
N ASN A 102 -23.19 13.98 12.28
CA ASN A 102 -22.34 13.50 13.37
C ASN A 102 -22.10 11.98 13.31
N ARG A 103 -23.12 11.20 12.93
CA ARG A 103 -22.97 9.76 12.70
C ARG A 103 -22.05 9.45 11.51
N LEU A 104 -22.09 10.25 10.46
CA LEU A 104 -21.23 10.07 9.29
C LEU A 104 -19.77 10.37 9.67
N GLU A 105 -19.52 11.44 10.41
CA GLU A 105 -18.17 11.78 10.88
C GLU A 105 -17.65 10.73 11.88
N LEU A 106 -18.52 10.15 12.72
CA LEU A 106 -18.15 9.01 13.56
C LEU A 106 -17.77 7.79 12.73
N LEU A 107 -18.59 7.40 11.74
CA LEU A 107 -18.30 6.27 10.85
C LEU A 107 -16.98 6.47 10.10
N LYS A 108 -16.73 7.68 9.56
CA LYS A 108 -15.46 8.03 8.92
C LYS A 108 -14.28 7.90 9.87
N SER A 109 -14.44 8.29 11.13
CA SER A 109 -13.40 8.15 12.14
C SER A 109 -13.11 6.68 12.45
N GLN A 110 -14.14 5.84 12.58
CA GLN A 110 -13.98 4.40 12.79
C GLN A 110 -13.25 3.74 11.61
N ILE A 111 -13.68 4.02 10.38
CA ILE A 111 -12.99 3.55 9.17
C ILE A 111 -11.55 4.05 9.11
N GLY A 112 -11.31 5.32 9.49
CA GLY A 112 -9.97 5.87 9.61
C GLY A 112 -9.06 5.07 10.54
N LEU A 113 -9.58 4.57 11.66
CA LEU A 113 -8.83 3.70 12.58
C LEU A 113 -8.47 2.36 11.93
N GLU A 114 -9.38 1.74 11.18
CA GLU A 114 -9.11 0.49 10.45
C GLU A 114 -8.01 0.67 9.39
N LEU A 115 -8.01 1.80 8.69
CA LEU A 115 -6.97 2.13 7.72
C LEU A 115 -5.61 2.39 8.38
N ILE A 116 -5.60 3.01 9.57
CA ILE A 116 -4.36 3.21 10.34
C ILE A 116 -3.82 1.85 10.81
N ALA A 117 -4.68 0.96 11.29
CA ALA A 117 -4.29 -0.39 11.69
C ALA A 117 -3.69 -1.15 10.51
N LEU A 118 -4.35 -1.14 9.34
CA LEU A 118 -3.81 -1.72 8.10
C LEU A 118 -2.45 -1.13 7.72
N SER A 119 -2.29 0.19 7.82
CA SER A 119 -1.03 0.89 7.49
C SER A 119 0.13 0.42 8.39
N ASP A 120 -0.10 0.35 9.70
CA ASP A 120 0.90 -0.11 10.67
C ASP A 120 1.27 -1.58 10.44
N ASP A 121 0.28 -2.44 10.20
CA ASP A 121 0.46 -3.84 9.87
C ASP A 121 1.29 -4.04 8.60
N MET A 122 0.97 -3.29 7.54
CA MET A 122 1.70 -3.32 6.28
C MET A 122 3.13 -2.81 6.43
N GLN A 123 3.35 -1.78 7.25
CA GLN A 123 4.67 -1.25 7.54
C GLN A 123 5.55 -2.29 8.26
N LYS A 124 5.02 -2.93 9.31
CA LYS A 124 5.73 -3.99 10.06
C LYS A 124 6.02 -5.20 9.19
N PHE A 125 4.99 -5.70 8.49
CA PHE A 125 5.10 -6.85 7.59
C PHE A 125 6.17 -6.61 6.53
N THR A 126 6.12 -5.46 5.86
CA THR A 126 7.07 -5.17 4.78
C THR A 126 8.49 -5.01 5.31
N ALA A 127 8.69 -4.29 6.42
CA ALA A 127 10.02 -4.13 7.00
C ALA A 127 10.68 -5.47 7.35
N ASP A 128 9.89 -6.42 7.87
CA ASP A 128 10.33 -7.79 8.14
C ASP A 128 10.70 -8.54 6.85
N ILE A 129 9.82 -8.55 5.84
CA ILE A 129 10.08 -9.26 4.59
C ILE A 129 11.29 -8.68 3.84
N LEU A 130 11.42 -7.36 3.74
CA LEU A 130 12.58 -6.73 3.08
C LEU A 130 13.88 -7.04 3.81
N THR A 131 13.86 -7.03 5.15
CA THR A 131 15.04 -7.39 5.95
C THR A 131 15.41 -8.86 5.72
N LYS A 132 14.43 -9.77 5.73
CA LYS A 132 14.65 -11.19 5.45
C LYS A 132 15.17 -11.43 4.04
N ALA A 133 14.62 -10.75 3.04
CA ALA A 133 15.05 -10.85 1.64
C ALA A 133 16.50 -10.38 1.46
N GLY A 134 16.86 -9.23 2.04
CA GLY A 134 18.24 -8.73 1.98
C GLY A 134 19.24 -9.64 2.69
N LEU A 135 18.88 -10.18 3.87
CA LEU A 135 19.71 -11.14 4.59
C LEU A 135 19.85 -12.48 3.86
N ALA A 136 18.78 -12.95 3.21
CA ALA A 136 18.83 -14.16 2.39
C ALA A 136 19.75 -13.97 1.19
N GLU A 137 19.68 -12.83 0.50
CA GLU A 137 20.57 -12.51 -0.61
C GLU A 137 22.03 -12.38 -0.14
N ALA A 138 22.27 -11.78 1.02
CA ALA A 138 23.60 -11.72 1.64
C ALA A 138 24.21 -13.11 1.86
N ARG A 139 23.45 -14.00 2.52
CA ARG A 139 23.83 -15.39 2.79
C ARG A 139 24.08 -16.15 1.51
N ARG A 140 23.19 -15.98 0.52
CA ARG A 140 23.34 -16.59 -0.80
C ARG A 140 24.69 -16.20 -1.38
N ARG A 141 24.97 -14.91 -1.52
CA ARG A 141 26.22 -14.39 -2.11
C ARG A 141 27.46 -14.89 -1.40
N ALA A 142 27.50 -14.79 -0.08
CA ALA A 142 28.59 -15.33 0.74
C ALA A 142 28.84 -16.83 0.47
N GLY A 143 27.75 -17.62 0.42
CA GLY A 143 27.82 -19.04 0.06
C GLY A 143 28.22 -19.32 -1.39
N ILE A 144 27.86 -18.46 -2.35
CA ILE A 144 28.35 -18.61 -3.74
C ILE A 144 29.84 -18.29 -3.83
N MET A 145 30.33 -17.34 -3.04
CA MET A 145 31.71 -16.86 -3.07
C MET A 145 32.65 -17.68 -2.16
N ASN A 146 32.12 -18.65 -1.41
CA ASN A 146 32.83 -19.44 -0.41
C ASN A 146 33.49 -18.56 0.67
N GLU A 147 32.77 -17.51 1.09
CA GLU A 147 33.25 -16.48 1.99
C GLU A 147 32.30 -16.25 3.17
N ASN A 148 32.82 -15.60 4.22
CA ASN A 148 32.03 -15.23 5.40
C ASN A 148 31.27 -13.93 5.16
N ILE A 149 30.02 -13.89 5.62
CA ILE A 149 29.23 -12.65 5.66
C ILE A 149 29.95 -11.67 6.60
N PHE A 150 30.31 -10.48 6.11
CA PHE A 150 30.94 -9.48 6.96
C PHE A 150 30.00 -9.06 8.12
N SER A 151 30.59 -8.73 9.27
CA SER A 151 29.87 -8.54 10.55
C SER A 151 28.80 -7.43 10.55
N GLY A 152 28.78 -6.54 9.56
CA GLY A 152 27.86 -5.41 9.46
C GLY A 152 26.63 -5.61 8.57
N TYR A 153 26.46 -6.78 7.94
CA TYR A 153 25.45 -6.99 6.90
C TYR A 153 24.01 -6.70 7.36
N THR A 154 23.66 -7.14 8.57
CA THR A 154 22.33 -6.89 9.14
C THR A 154 22.04 -5.40 9.32
N LYS A 155 23.04 -4.62 9.73
CA LYS A 155 22.91 -3.17 9.88
C LYS A 155 22.74 -2.51 8.52
N PHE A 156 23.54 -2.93 7.53
CA PHE A 156 23.45 -2.47 6.15
C PHE A 156 22.06 -2.73 5.53
N VAL A 157 21.55 -3.96 5.59
CA VAL A 157 20.23 -4.32 5.03
C VAL A 157 19.11 -3.51 5.68
N ARG A 158 19.14 -3.31 7.01
CA ARG A 158 18.15 -2.49 7.71
C ARG A 158 18.21 -1.02 7.28
N GLN A 159 19.41 -0.48 7.05
CA GLN A 159 19.59 0.87 6.54
C GLN A 159 19.07 0.97 5.11
N LEU A 160 19.40 0.00 4.25
CA LEU A 160 18.95 -0.05 2.87
C LEU A 160 17.42 -0.13 2.77
N ALA A 161 16.76 -0.92 3.63
CA ALA A 161 15.29 -1.03 3.73
C ALA A 161 14.60 0.27 4.16
N ARG A 162 15.32 1.17 4.85
CA ARG A 162 14.81 2.47 5.30
C ARG A 162 15.27 3.62 4.42
N ALA A 163 16.15 3.36 3.47
CA ALA A 163 16.70 4.38 2.59
C ALA A 163 15.61 4.97 1.68
N SER A 164 15.77 6.25 1.37
CA SER A 164 14.95 6.92 0.36
C SER A 164 15.32 6.39 -1.03
N PHE A 165 14.31 6.16 -1.86
CA PHE A 165 14.47 5.80 -3.27
C PHE A 165 13.55 6.71 -4.07
N HIS A 166 14.03 7.39 -5.12
CA HIS A 166 13.28 8.43 -5.83
C HIS A 166 12.57 9.44 -4.89
N GLY A 167 13.28 9.90 -3.85
CA GLY A 167 12.77 10.94 -2.94
C GLY A 167 11.79 10.49 -1.85
N ALA A 168 11.42 9.20 -1.79
CA ALA A 168 10.55 8.67 -0.75
C ALA A 168 11.04 7.33 -0.19
N THR A 169 10.85 7.12 1.12
CA THR A 169 11.01 5.80 1.73
C THR A 169 9.82 4.91 1.40
N PHE A 170 10.00 3.59 1.54
CA PHE A 170 8.89 2.64 1.38
C PHE A 170 7.73 2.96 2.33
N SER A 171 8.02 3.26 3.61
CA SER A 171 6.99 3.62 4.59
C SER A 171 6.18 4.84 4.14
N GLN A 172 6.84 5.89 3.64
CA GLN A 172 6.14 7.07 3.12
C GLN A 172 5.20 6.73 1.95
N ARG A 173 5.58 5.79 1.07
CA ARG A 173 4.71 5.32 -0.02
C ARG A 173 3.48 4.56 0.49
N ILE A 174 3.63 3.70 1.50
CA ILE A 174 2.48 3.05 2.15
C ILE A 174 1.52 4.09 2.75
N TRP A 175 2.06 5.05 3.51
CA TRP A 175 1.25 6.13 4.10
C TRP A 175 0.54 6.98 3.05
N SER A 176 1.22 7.29 1.94
CA SER A 176 0.62 8.02 0.82
C SER A 176 -0.54 7.23 0.20
N ASN A 177 -0.35 5.94 -0.10
CA ASN A 177 -1.40 5.08 -0.64
C ASN A 177 -2.61 4.99 0.30
N MET A 178 -2.37 4.91 1.61
CA MET A 178 -3.44 4.87 2.63
C MET A 178 -4.18 6.19 2.76
N THR A 179 -3.48 7.31 2.60
CA THR A 179 -4.10 8.65 2.58
C THR A 179 -5.03 8.81 1.39
N VAL A 180 -4.62 8.34 0.21
CA VAL A 180 -5.45 8.32 -1.01
C VAL A 180 -6.67 7.41 -0.81
N LEU A 181 -6.47 6.20 -0.29
CA LEU A 181 -7.56 5.27 0.03
C LEU A 181 -8.58 5.90 0.99
N LYS A 182 -8.11 6.55 2.07
CA LYS A 182 -8.98 7.26 3.01
C LYS A 182 -9.81 8.35 2.31
N ALA A 183 -9.19 9.17 1.47
CA ALA A 183 -9.89 10.24 0.76
C ALA A 183 -10.94 9.68 -0.22
N GLU A 184 -10.62 8.60 -0.93
CA GLU A 184 -11.54 7.91 -1.84
C GLU A 184 -12.73 7.30 -1.08
N LEU A 185 -12.48 6.71 0.09
CA LEU A 185 -13.52 6.20 0.99
C LEU A 185 -14.41 7.30 1.53
N ASP A 186 -13.82 8.40 2.02
CA ASP A 186 -14.55 9.56 2.51
C ASP A 186 -15.50 10.12 1.44
N ARG A 187 -15.03 10.18 0.19
CA ARG A 187 -15.83 10.58 -0.97
C ARG A 187 -16.94 9.58 -1.26
N LEU A 188 -16.63 8.28 -1.32
CA LEU A 188 -17.59 7.21 -1.61
C LEU A 188 -18.71 7.15 -0.56
N LEU A 189 -18.37 7.27 0.72
CA LEU A 189 -19.29 7.34 1.85
C LEU A 189 -20.22 8.54 1.74
N THR A 190 -19.64 9.72 1.57
CA THR A 190 -20.40 10.97 1.49
C THR A 190 -21.37 10.95 0.31
N MET A 191 -20.91 10.55 -0.87
CA MET A 191 -21.75 10.50 -2.08
C MET A 191 -22.89 9.49 -1.95
N SER A 192 -22.59 8.29 -1.46
CA SER A 192 -23.59 7.22 -1.39
C SER A 192 -24.70 7.54 -0.40
N ILE A 193 -24.37 8.20 0.71
CA ILE A 193 -25.37 8.63 1.69
C ILE A 193 -26.18 9.82 1.15
N ILE A 194 -25.55 10.82 0.53
CA ILE A 194 -26.26 11.97 -0.07
C ILE A 194 -27.25 11.50 -1.15
N GLN A 195 -26.83 10.56 -1.99
CA GLN A 195 -27.64 10.05 -3.11
C GLN A 195 -28.67 9.02 -2.68
N GLY A 196 -28.70 8.61 -1.40
CA GLY A 196 -29.58 7.54 -0.92
C GLY A 196 -29.33 6.21 -1.63
N LYS A 197 -28.09 5.94 -2.06
CA LYS A 197 -27.74 4.70 -2.78
C LYS A 197 -27.96 3.49 -1.89
N HIS A 198 -28.35 2.38 -2.52
CA HIS A 198 -28.47 1.11 -1.82
C HIS A 198 -27.09 0.65 -1.30
N PRO A 199 -26.97 0.15 -0.05
CA PRO A 199 -25.68 -0.20 0.55
C PRO A 199 -24.89 -1.24 -0.26
N ASN A 200 -25.58 -2.16 -0.95
CA ASN A 200 -24.92 -3.15 -1.83
C ASN A 200 -24.10 -2.52 -2.98
N MET A 201 -24.52 -1.36 -3.49
CA MET A 201 -23.76 -0.67 -4.54
C MET A 201 -22.46 -0.10 -3.99
N MET A 202 -22.50 0.46 -2.77
CA MET A 202 -21.32 0.93 -2.08
C MET A 202 -20.36 -0.22 -1.78
N ALA A 203 -20.85 -1.34 -1.24
CA ALA A 203 -20.00 -2.50 -0.94
C ALA A 203 -19.23 -2.97 -2.19
N ARG A 204 -19.87 -2.98 -3.36
CA ARG A 204 -19.19 -3.30 -4.61
C ARG A 204 -18.06 -2.32 -4.94
N GLN A 205 -18.33 -1.02 -4.92
CA GLN A 205 -17.33 0.01 -5.21
C GLN A 205 -16.17 0.01 -4.19
N LEU A 206 -16.49 -0.30 -2.94
CA LEU A 206 -15.52 -0.45 -1.86
C LEU A 206 -14.56 -1.62 -2.14
N ARG A 207 -15.09 -2.78 -2.54
CA ARG A 207 -14.28 -3.94 -2.92
C ARG A 207 -13.38 -3.66 -4.12
N ASP A 208 -13.89 -2.99 -5.14
CA ASP A 208 -13.11 -2.62 -6.32
C ASP A 208 -11.94 -1.70 -5.93
N LEU A 209 -12.21 -0.73 -5.07
CA LEU A 209 -11.19 0.19 -4.54
C LEU A 209 -10.11 -0.55 -3.73
N PHE A 210 -10.51 -1.43 -2.81
CA PHE A 210 -9.57 -2.22 -2.02
C PHE A 210 -8.74 -3.17 -2.89
N ASN A 211 -9.33 -3.74 -3.95
CA ASN A 211 -8.61 -4.59 -4.89
C ASN A 211 -7.51 -3.82 -5.63
N VAL A 212 -7.78 -2.59 -6.06
CA VAL A 212 -6.77 -1.71 -6.68
C VAL A 212 -5.65 -1.39 -5.69
N LYS A 213 -5.98 -0.99 -4.45
CA LYS A 213 -4.97 -0.64 -3.44
C LYS A 213 -4.14 -1.83 -2.98
N ARG A 214 -4.75 -3.02 -2.90
CA ARG A 214 -4.04 -4.28 -2.68
C ARG A 214 -3.00 -4.51 -3.79
N TYR A 215 -3.41 -4.41 -5.05
CA TYR A 215 -2.49 -4.59 -6.19
C TYR A 215 -1.34 -3.56 -6.18
N GLU A 216 -1.63 -2.30 -5.86
CA GLU A 216 -0.60 -1.27 -5.70
C GLU A 216 0.42 -1.63 -4.61
N ALA A 217 -0.02 -2.18 -3.48
CA ALA A 217 0.85 -2.62 -2.40
C ALA A 217 1.70 -3.84 -2.78
N GLU A 218 1.13 -4.84 -3.47
CA GLU A 218 1.87 -5.99 -3.99
C GLU A 218 2.95 -5.55 -4.99
N ARG A 219 2.61 -4.67 -5.93
CA ARG A 219 3.55 -4.09 -6.89
C ARG A 219 4.69 -3.35 -6.20
N LEU A 220 4.36 -2.56 -5.17
CA LEU A 220 5.37 -1.84 -4.41
C LEU A 220 6.29 -2.81 -3.65
N MET A 221 5.73 -3.87 -3.06
CA MET A 221 6.48 -4.92 -2.36
C MET A 221 7.46 -5.64 -3.29
N ARG A 222 7.01 -6.05 -4.49
CA ARG A 222 7.87 -6.65 -5.53
C ARG A 222 9.05 -5.75 -5.88
N THR A 223 8.77 -4.49 -6.20
CA THR A 223 9.77 -3.52 -6.63
C THR A 223 10.79 -3.23 -5.53
N GLU A 224 10.33 -3.08 -4.29
CA GLU A 224 11.21 -2.81 -3.15
C GLU A 224 12.06 -4.02 -2.78
N THR A 225 11.52 -5.23 -2.91
CA THR A 225 12.30 -6.47 -2.72
C THR A 225 13.44 -6.55 -3.72
N ALA A 226 13.18 -6.31 -5.01
CA ALA A 226 14.19 -6.28 -6.05
C ALA A 226 15.26 -5.21 -5.77
N ARG A 227 14.85 -4.00 -5.37
CA ARG A 227 15.76 -2.92 -4.98
C ARG A 227 16.69 -3.32 -3.84
N ILE A 228 16.16 -3.97 -2.81
CA ILE A 228 16.95 -4.42 -1.65
C ILE A 228 17.96 -5.49 -2.06
N GLN A 229 17.52 -6.49 -2.82
CA GLN A 229 18.42 -7.53 -3.34
C GLN A 229 19.53 -6.92 -4.19
N LEU A 230 19.22 -5.95 -5.04
CA LEU A 230 20.24 -5.30 -5.87
C LEU A 230 21.19 -4.40 -5.10
N GLY A 231 20.75 -3.70 -4.07
CA GLY A 231 21.67 -2.96 -3.19
C GLY A 231 22.64 -3.90 -2.46
N VAL A 232 22.17 -5.09 -2.07
CA VAL A 232 23.00 -6.16 -1.49
C VAL A 232 23.99 -6.72 -2.53
N GLN A 233 23.57 -6.90 -3.77
CA GLN A 233 24.45 -7.31 -4.87
C GLN A 233 25.52 -6.26 -5.18
N LEU A 234 25.15 -4.99 -5.26
CA LEU A 234 26.09 -3.89 -5.50
C LEU A 234 27.14 -3.80 -4.40
N GLU A 235 26.73 -3.92 -3.13
CA GLU A 235 27.66 -3.93 -2.01
C GLU A 235 28.63 -5.12 -2.10
N SER A 236 28.12 -6.31 -2.45
CA SER A 236 28.96 -7.48 -2.72
C SER A 236 29.95 -7.21 -3.87
N TYR A 237 29.52 -6.60 -4.97
CA TYR A 237 30.42 -6.28 -6.09
C TYR A 237 31.56 -5.35 -5.68
N LYS A 238 31.26 -4.34 -4.85
CA LYS A 238 32.27 -3.42 -4.31
C LYS A 238 33.27 -4.13 -3.40
N GLN A 239 32.77 -4.96 -2.48
CA GLN A 239 33.62 -5.69 -1.52
C GLN A 239 34.57 -6.67 -2.22
N TYR A 240 34.10 -7.33 -3.28
CA TYR A 240 34.87 -8.33 -4.02
C TYR A 240 35.61 -7.80 -5.24
N GLY A 241 35.68 -6.47 -5.40
CA GLY A 241 36.43 -5.84 -6.49
C GLY A 241 35.88 -6.16 -7.89
N VAL A 242 34.63 -6.59 -8.00
CA VAL A 242 33.96 -6.85 -9.29
C VAL A 242 33.89 -5.54 -10.07
N LYS A 243 34.47 -5.53 -11.27
CA LYS A 243 34.53 -4.32 -12.12
C LYS A 243 33.33 -4.18 -13.06
N HIS A 244 32.78 -5.31 -13.50
CA HIS A 244 31.68 -5.35 -14.45
C HIS A 244 30.59 -6.32 -14.00
N TYR A 245 29.35 -6.00 -14.33
CA TYR A 245 28.21 -6.88 -14.13
C TYR A 245 27.46 -7.06 -15.45
N ILE A 246 26.70 -8.15 -15.55
CA ILE A 246 25.81 -8.45 -16.65
C ILE A 246 24.37 -8.34 -16.18
N TYR A 247 23.52 -7.69 -16.99
CA TYR A 247 22.09 -7.58 -16.71
C TYR A 247 21.37 -8.89 -17.01
N ILE A 248 20.61 -9.39 -16.04
CA ILE A 248 19.87 -10.65 -16.14
C ILE A 248 18.38 -10.34 -16.19
N ALA A 249 17.80 -10.45 -17.39
CA ALA A 249 16.36 -10.31 -17.57
C ALA A 249 15.60 -11.49 -16.94
N GLU A 250 14.46 -11.18 -16.34
CA GLU A 250 13.54 -12.19 -15.82
C GLU A 250 12.81 -12.94 -16.95
N PRO A 251 12.28 -14.15 -16.71
CA PRO A 251 11.75 -15.02 -17.76
C PRO A 251 10.64 -14.39 -18.62
N SER A 252 9.80 -13.56 -18.01
CA SER A 252 8.71 -12.83 -18.66
C SER A 252 9.02 -11.34 -18.89
N ALA A 253 10.30 -10.99 -18.98
CA ALA A 253 10.75 -9.60 -19.10
C ALA A 253 10.03 -8.84 -20.23
N CYS A 254 9.64 -7.61 -19.95
CA CYS A 254 9.10 -6.71 -20.96
C CYS A 254 10.17 -6.32 -22.00
N SER A 255 9.75 -5.72 -23.11
CA SER A 255 10.67 -5.28 -24.18
C SER A 255 11.81 -4.40 -23.67
N VAL A 256 11.53 -3.46 -22.76
CA VAL A 256 12.54 -2.57 -22.17
C VAL A 256 13.61 -3.35 -21.40
N CYS A 257 13.22 -4.33 -20.59
CA CYS A 257 14.17 -5.18 -19.86
C CYS A 257 14.89 -6.16 -20.79
N ALA A 258 14.22 -6.65 -21.84
CA ALA A 258 14.79 -7.55 -22.83
C ALA A 258 15.90 -6.85 -23.65
N GLU A 259 15.75 -5.56 -23.94
CA GLU A 259 16.79 -4.75 -24.58
C GLU A 259 18.04 -4.59 -23.71
N LEU A 260 17.91 -4.67 -22.39
CA LEU A 260 19.04 -4.60 -21.46
C LEU A 260 19.65 -5.98 -21.19
N ALA A 261 18.95 -7.06 -21.51
CA ALA A 261 19.41 -8.43 -21.26
C ALA A 261 20.80 -8.67 -21.84
N ASP A 262 21.66 -9.30 -21.04
CA ASP A 262 23.03 -9.68 -21.40
C ASP A 262 24.00 -8.54 -21.72
N LYS A 263 23.57 -7.28 -21.59
CA LYS A 263 24.48 -6.13 -21.64
C LYS A 263 25.36 -6.12 -20.40
N VAL A 264 26.63 -5.75 -20.62
CA VAL A 264 27.65 -5.64 -19.58
C VAL A 264 27.86 -4.16 -19.26
N PHE A 265 27.86 -3.84 -17.97
CA PHE A 265 28.02 -2.47 -17.47
C PHE A 265 29.10 -2.44 -16.40
N ALA A 266 29.71 -1.26 -16.20
CA ALA A 266 30.67 -1.07 -15.14
C ALA A 266 29.96 -0.93 -13.78
N VAL A 267 30.51 -1.53 -12.73
CA VAL A 267 29.98 -1.38 -11.36
C VAL A 267 30.07 0.08 -10.88
N ALA A 268 31.01 0.86 -11.42
CA ALA A 268 31.14 2.29 -11.14
C ALA A 268 29.92 3.11 -11.62
N ASP A 269 29.26 2.65 -12.70
CA ASP A 269 28.12 3.33 -13.32
C ASP A 269 26.78 2.74 -12.83
N PHE A 270 26.77 1.89 -11.80
CA PHE A 270 25.58 1.16 -11.37
C PHE A 270 24.47 2.12 -10.93
N GLU A 271 23.40 2.17 -11.71
CA GLU A 271 22.27 3.07 -11.49
C GLU A 271 20.94 2.31 -11.70
N ILE A 272 20.18 2.21 -10.61
CA ILE A 272 18.87 1.58 -10.61
C ILE A 272 17.90 2.41 -11.46
N GLY A 273 17.19 1.74 -12.37
CA GLY A 273 16.20 2.37 -13.25
C GLY A 273 16.75 2.72 -14.63
N THR A 274 18.08 2.66 -14.83
CA THR A 274 18.72 2.96 -16.11
C THR A 274 19.48 1.74 -16.65
N ASN A 275 20.57 1.36 -15.99
CA ASN A 275 21.42 0.22 -16.37
C ASN A 275 21.43 -0.92 -15.35
N ALA A 276 20.73 -0.74 -14.23
CA ALA A 276 20.46 -1.79 -13.24
C ALA A 276 18.96 -1.86 -12.93
N PRO A 277 18.41 -3.06 -12.64
CA PRO A 277 17.03 -3.18 -12.21
C PRO A 277 16.78 -2.56 -10.82
N PRO A 278 15.52 -2.48 -10.35
CA PRO A 278 14.30 -2.55 -11.14
C PRO A 278 14.16 -1.37 -12.12
N ILE A 279 13.86 -1.65 -13.39
CA ILE A 279 13.68 -0.62 -14.45
C ILE A 279 12.27 -0.01 -14.44
N HIS A 280 11.29 -0.80 -14.05
CA HIS A 280 9.88 -0.42 -14.02
C HIS A 280 9.18 -1.08 -12.82
N PRO A 281 7.95 -0.66 -12.46
CA PRO A 281 7.16 -1.37 -11.47
C PRO A 281 6.96 -2.84 -11.85
N ASN A 282 7.02 -3.75 -10.88
CA ASN A 282 7.03 -5.22 -11.07
C ASN A 282 8.28 -5.79 -11.77
N CYS A 283 9.35 -5.01 -11.98
CA CYS A 283 10.59 -5.58 -12.54
C CYS A 283 11.25 -6.53 -11.53
N GLN A 284 11.44 -7.78 -11.94
CA GLN A 284 12.11 -8.83 -11.16
C GLN A 284 13.43 -9.28 -11.81
N CYS A 285 13.96 -8.47 -12.71
CA CYS A 285 15.27 -8.65 -13.30
C CYS A 285 16.36 -8.46 -12.23
N SER A 286 17.54 -9.02 -12.48
CA SER A 286 18.66 -9.01 -11.53
C SER A 286 19.98 -8.73 -12.23
N THR A 287 21.09 -8.82 -11.49
CA THR A 287 22.44 -8.68 -12.02
C THR A 287 23.33 -9.84 -11.57
N ALA A 288 24.34 -10.14 -12.38
CA ALA A 288 25.36 -11.12 -12.04
C ALA A 288 26.76 -10.53 -12.30
N PRO A 289 27.79 -10.94 -11.53
CA PRO A 289 29.15 -10.50 -11.81
C PRO A 289 29.59 -11.01 -13.19
N TYR A 290 30.23 -10.13 -13.96
CA TYR A 290 30.80 -10.48 -15.26
C TYR A 290 32.31 -10.69 -15.10
N VAL A 291 32.72 -11.95 -15.17
CA VAL A 291 34.13 -12.35 -15.23
C VAL A 291 34.44 -12.63 -16.70
N LYS A 292 35.35 -11.86 -17.31
CA LYS A 292 35.88 -12.22 -18.64
C LYS A 292 36.52 -13.60 -18.49
N LYS A 293 36.18 -14.55 -19.36
CA LYS A 293 37.03 -15.73 -19.50
C LYS A 293 38.37 -15.21 -20.00
N ASP A 294 39.40 -15.31 -19.18
CA ASP A 294 40.75 -15.19 -19.69
C ASP A 294 40.91 -16.27 -20.75
N GLY A 295 41.15 -15.85 -21.99
CA GLY A 295 41.61 -16.75 -23.03
C GLY A 295 43.07 -17.05 -22.75
N GLY A 296 43.36 -18.29 -22.37
CA GLY A 296 44.70 -18.78 -22.04
C GLY A 296 44.62 -20.10 -21.31
#